data_AF-A0A6N1DP74-F1
#
_entry.id   AF-A0A6N1DP74-F1
#
_cell.length_a   1.000
_cell.length_b   1.000
_cell.length_c   1.000
_cell.angle_alpha   90.00
_cell.angle_beta   90.00
_cell.angle_gamma   90.00
#
_symmetry.space_group_name_H-M   'P 1'
#
loop_
_entity.id
_entity.type
_entity.pdbx_description
1 polymer ?
#
loop_
_entity_poly.entity_id
_entity_poly.type
_entity_poly.pdbx_seq_one_letter_code
_entity_poly.pdbx_strand_id
1 'polypeptide(L)'
;MKRRNDKAPEARVRKVTFAWRSALAALGAMCYLLLLTDPGLSGYYGVPDTWLQPPMKWWVFGAFLAVVLLDLYRYRRQYARQAADLRRVDEQVRELWESKKQLQLKAHTYSGHADKLKLFISDKLLEHIEYDEKFLHFKSIAAEVRHNGVISFDKVQTALQQAAAAAEVSANTATAAKGGDAPAAADYQAALDAMRYLWDLLDLSTADNLALHIGNLLCECEEHYYQRLLNSDAAAPLPFEPVYAPQRAAWRALAQVSHAALPPPPDEGAYLRDDGQWHVRLDPVGELLGNENHLVLLLENLLKNAQYFSGKRGYKAGFTPIALTLAEEQGRVCLRVYNRGPHVADEDRPNLFQLGYSTRRPREHHGRGLGLYFVSEIVKGYEGHIAVHNIHTPETQYAVRVELANDEVITDLIDVVLVEGRPMCRAGSDTPAEAREWTFKAPLRSVEVTTTGSRNTQRLQAFDAKGKQLRFDPAHPERPRWRLEYAPKRNAHQLRFEAMDIGGVEFEIRLPTARLRLESSELAQEEDFEAEVERLDERLRAHAPFDPAV
;
A
#
# COMPACT_ATOMS: atom_id res chain seq x y z
N MET A 1 -0.25 -28.28 -19.14
CA MET A 1 -0.38 -28.87 -17.78
C MET A 1 -0.74 -30.35 -17.89
N LYS A 2 0.19 -31.26 -17.55
CA LYS A 2 -0.13 -32.68 -17.38
C LYS A 2 -1.11 -32.79 -16.21
N ARG A 3 -2.32 -33.34 -16.45
CA ARG A 3 -3.24 -33.76 -15.39
C ARG A 3 -2.47 -34.69 -14.46
N ARG A 4 -2.03 -34.17 -13.32
CA ARG A 4 -1.45 -34.97 -12.25
C ARG A 4 -2.63 -35.78 -11.71
N ASN A 5 -2.57 -37.07 -11.96
CA ASN A 5 -3.62 -38.02 -11.63
C ASN A 5 -3.81 -37.97 -10.11
N ASP A 6 -4.94 -37.43 -9.63
CA ASP A 6 -5.37 -37.47 -8.23
C ASP A 6 -5.63 -38.93 -7.85
N LYS A 7 -4.56 -39.68 -7.57
CA LYS A 7 -4.67 -40.92 -6.82
C LYS A 7 -4.90 -40.51 -5.39
N ALA A 8 -6.10 -40.81 -4.88
CA ALA A 8 -6.38 -40.79 -3.44
C ALA A 8 -5.21 -41.44 -2.69
N PRO A 9 -4.77 -40.89 -1.55
CA PRO A 9 -3.60 -41.41 -0.84
C PRO A 9 -3.82 -42.89 -0.52
N GLU A 10 -3.12 -43.78 -1.24
CA GLU A 10 -3.11 -45.24 -0.98
C GLU A 10 -2.31 -45.59 0.29
N ALA A 11 -2.22 -44.66 1.24
CA ALA A 11 -1.50 -44.83 2.48
C ALA A 11 -2.38 -45.55 3.50
N ARG A 12 -2.64 -46.84 3.28
CA ARG A 12 -3.18 -47.71 4.34
C ARG A 12 -2.12 -47.85 5.42
N VAL A 13 -2.28 -47.11 6.53
CA VAL A 13 -1.50 -47.30 7.75
C VAL A 13 -1.60 -48.78 8.14
N ARG A 14 -0.47 -49.49 8.16
CA ARG A 14 -0.46 -50.91 8.47
C ARG A 14 -0.80 -51.10 9.94
N LYS A 15 -1.88 -51.84 10.22
CA LYS A 15 -2.29 -52.19 11.58
C LYS A 15 -1.26 -53.11 12.22
N VAL A 16 -0.97 -52.87 13.50
CA VAL A 16 -0.10 -53.74 14.30
C VAL A 16 -0.84 -55.04 14.56
N THR A 17 -0.18 -56.16 14.28
CA THR A 17 -0.77 -57.49 14.45
C THR A 17 -0.54 -58.00 15.86
N PHE A 18 -1.56 -58.62 16.46
CA PHE A 18 -1.48 -59.22 17.79
C PHE A 18 -0.46 -60.37 17.84
N ALA A 19 0.18 -60.54 18.98
CA ALA A 19 1.30 -61.47 19.25
C ALA A 19 0.83 -62.93 19.41
N TRP A 20 0.14 -63.48 18.40
CA TRP A 20 -0.46 -64.82 18.48
C TRP A 20 0.56 -65.95 18.67
N ARG A 21 1.81 -65.75 18.24
CA ARG A 21 2.87 -66.78 18.32
C ARG A 21 3.36 -66.98 19.75
N SER A 22 3.55 -65.88 20.47
CA SER A 22 3.88 -65.93 21.90
C SER A 22 2.70 -66.46 22.73
N ALA A 23 1.45 -66.09 22.39
CA ALA A 23 0.25 -66.64 23.04
C ALA A 23 0.13 -68.17 22.86
N LEU A 24 0.31 -68.68 21.64
CA LEU A 24 0.29 -70.11 21.36
C LEU A 24 1.47 -70.86 22.02
N ALA A 25 2.66 -70.25 22.03
CA ALA A 25 3.82 -70.84 22.70
C ALA A 25 3.65 -70.87 24.23
N ALA A 26 2.99 -69.87 24.83
CA ALA A 26 2.66 -69.86 26.25
C ALA A 26 1.70 -70.99 26.59
N LEU A 27 0.67 -71.20 25.76
CA LEU A 27 -0.32 -72.28 25.94
C LEU A 27 0.34 -73.66 25.79
N GLY A 28 1.24 -73.82 24.82
CA GLY A 28 2.04 -75.04 24.65
C GLY A 28 2.98 -75.31 25.84
N ALA A 29 3.68 -74.30 26.34
CA ALA A 29 4.54 -74.42 27.52
C ALA A 29 3.73 -74.76 28.78
N MET A 30 2.55 -74.16 28.95
CA MET A 30 1.63 -74.45 30.06
C MET A 30 1.10 -75.88 30.00
N CYS A 31 0.73 -76.37 28.80
CA CYS A 31 0.31 -77.75 28.59
C CYS A 31 1.43 -78.75 28.91
N TYR A 32 2.66 -78.45 28.50
CA TYR A 32 3.84 -79.26 28.82
C TYR A 32 4.13 -79.30 30.34
N LEU A 33 4.00 -78.17 31.05
CA LEU A 33 4.17 -78.12 32.49
C LEU A 33 3.07 -78.93 33.22
N LEU A 34 1.82 -78.89 32.76
CA LEU A 34 0.73 -79.69 33.31
C LEU A 34 0.97 -81.20 33.16
N LEU A 35 1.49 -81.64 32.00
CA LEU A 35 1.89 -83.03 31.74
C LEU A 35 3.03 -83.52 32.64
N LEU A 36 3.87 -82.59 33.13
CA LEU A 36 4.95 -82.90 34.08
C LEU A 36 4.47 -82.99 35.54
N THR A 37 3.40 -82.27 35.92
CA THR A 37 2.87 -82.29 37.29
C THR A 37 1.83 -83.37 37.56
N ASP A 38 1.12 -83.87 36.54
CA ASP A 38 0.09 -84.91 36.72
C ASP A 38 0.49 -86.25 36.04
N PRO A 39 0.82 -87.30 36.83
CA PRO A 39 1.20 -88.62 36.32
C PRO A 39 0.08 -89.39 35.61
N GLY A 40 -1.19 -89.05 35.86
CA GLY A 40 -2.33 -89.76 35.26
C GLY A 40 -2.56 -89.37 33.80
N LEU A 41 -2.28 -88.11 33.46
CA LEU A 41 -2.45 -87.56 32.11
C LEU A 41 -1.34 -88.00 31.14
N SER A 42 -0.09 -88.10 31.61
CA SER A 42 1.04 -88.54 30.77
C SER A 42 0.87 -90.00 30.30
N GLY A 43 0.37 -90.87 31.17
CA GLY A 43 0.09 -92.28 30.87
C GLY A 43 -1.06 -92.50 29.88
N TYR A 44 -2.10 -91.68 29.93
CA TYR A 44 -3.24 -91.78 29.00
C TYR A 44 -2.87 -91.40 27.56
N TYR A 45 -2.02 -90.39 27.37
CA TYR A 45 -1.61 -89.90 26.05
C TYR A 45 -0.35 -90.59 25.49
N GLY A 46 0.30 -91.49 26.23
CA GLY A 46 1.43 -92.28 25.75
C GLY A 46 2.67 -91.45 25.39
N VAL A 47 3.01 -90.46 26.21
CA VAL A 47 4.14 -89.55 25.95
C VAL A 47 5.47 -90.27 26.25
N PRO A 48 6.50 -90.20 25.38
CA PRO A 48 7.78 -90.86 25.63
C PRO A 48 8.51 -90.32 26.87
N ASP A 49 9.07 -91.21 27.70
CA ASP A 49 9.80 -90.86 28.93
C ASP A 49 11.01 -89.93 28.71
N THR A 50 11.53 -89.87 27.47
CA THR A 50 12.61 -88.96 27.07
C THR A 50 12.21 -87.49 27.11
N TRP A 51 10.92 -87.19 26.96
CA TRP A 51 10.37 -85.82 27.01
C TRP A 51 10.08 -85.35 28.44
N LEU A 52 9.94 -86.27 29.40
CA LEU A 52 9.64 -85.99 30.80
C LEU A 52 10.90 -85.83 31.67
N GLN A 53 12.08 -85.80 31.06
CA GLN A 53 13.34 -85.69 31.79
C GLN A 53 13.53 -84.28 32.42
N PRO A 54 14.11 -84.19 33.64
CA PRO A 54 14.32 -82.92 34.34
C PRO A 54 15.04 -81.79 33.56
N PRO A 55 16.02 -82.04 32.66
CA PRO A 55 16.64 -80.96 31.88
C PRO A 55 15.75 -80.42 30.75
N MET A 56 14.77 -81.18 30.27
CA MET A 56 13.96 -80.81 29.10
C MET A 56 13.08 -79.56 29.36
N LYS A 57 12.70 -79.32 30.63
CA LYS A 57 11.97 -78.11 31.04
C LYS A 57 12.71 -76.81 30.75
N TRP A 58 14.03 -76.80 30.87
CA TRP A 58 14.86 -75.61 30.59
C TRP A 58 14.94 -75.33 29.08
N TRP A 59 14.92 -76.37 28.25
CA TRP A 59 14.84 -76.24 26.79
C TRP A 59 13.49 -75.70 26.33
N VAL A 60 12.38 -76.21 26.88
CA VAL A 60 11.03 -75.69 26.59
C VAL A 60 10.89 -74.24 27.04
N PHE A 61 11.42 -73.90 28.23
CA PHE A 61 11.45 -72.51 28.71
C PHE A 61 12.31 -71.60 27.82
N GLY A 62 13.49 -72.06 27.40
CA GLY A 62 14.36 -71.32 26.47
C GLY A 62 13.72 -71.11 25.10
N ALA A 63 13.01 -72.11 24.57
CA ALA A 63 12.27 -72.01 23.32
C ALA A 63 11.10 -71.02 23.43
N PHE A 64 10.34 -71.06 24.54
CA PHE A 64 9.29 -70.08 24.82
C PHE A 64 9.84 -68.65 24.91
N LEU A 65 10.92 -68.44 25.67
CA LEU A 65 11.58 -67.14 25.82
C LEU A 65 12.08 -66.61 24.47
N ALA A 66 12.66 -67.47 23.63
CA ALA A 66 13.09 -67.11 22.28
C ALA A 66 11.91 -66.66 21.39
N VAL A 67 10.75 -67.33 21.47
CA VAL A 67 9.54 -66.93 20.74
C VAL A 67 9.03 -65.57 21.23
N VAL A 68 9.02 -65.32 22.54
CA VAL A 68 8.63 -64.03 23.13
C VAL A 68 9.56 -62.90 22.68
N LEU A 69 10.87 -63.11 22.72
CA LEU A 69 11.85 -62.11 22.28
C LEU A 69 11.73 -61.79 20.78
N LEU A 70 11.47 -62.80 19.95
CA LEU A 70 11.22 -62.62 18.51
C LEU A 70 9.93 -61.84 18.24
N ASP A 71 8.86 -62.09 19.01
CA ASP A 71 7.61 -61.34 18.90
C ASP A 71 7.78 -59.89 19.37
N LEU A 72 8.51 -59.65 20.47
CA LEU A 72 8.82 -58.31 20.97
C LEU A 72 9.63 -57.50 19.94
N TYR A 73 10.64 -58.13 19.33
CA TYR A 73 11.43 -57.51 18.27
C TYR A 73 10.58 -57.18 17.03
N ARG A 74 9.68 -58.09 16.63
CA ARG A 74 8.73 -57.84 15.54
C ARG A 74 7.78 -56.70 15.85
N TYR A 75 7.20 -56.68 17.04
CA TYR A 75 6.28 -55.65 17.50
C TYR A 75 6.94 -54.27 17.49
N ARG A 76 8.15 -54.16 18.05
CA ARG A 76 8.92 -52.91 18.06
C ARG A 76 9.22 -52.40 16.65
N ARG A 77 9.55 -53.31 15.72
CA ARG A 77 9.79 -52.97 14.30
C ARG A 77 8.51 -52.57 13.57
N GLN A 78 7.38 -53.21 13.88
CA GLN A 78 6.06 -52.83 13.34
C GLN A 78 5.64 -51.45 13.85
N TYR A 79 5.81 -51.17 15.15
CA TYR A 79 5.49 -49.88 15.76
C TYR A 79 6.33 -48.74 15.17
N ALA A 80 7.64 -48.94 15.02
CA ALA A 80 8.52 -47.94 14.41
C ALA A 80 8.14 -47.64 12.94
N ARG A 81 7.70 -48.65 12.18
CA ARG A 81 7.21 -48.48 10.81
C ARG A 81 5.88 -47.75 10.77
N GLN A 82 4.95 -48.08 11.66
CA GLN A 82 3.66 -47.40 11.77
C GLN A 82 3.83 -45.92 12.12
N ALA A 83 4.76 -45.59 13.03
CA ALA A 83 5.05 -44.21 13.38
C ALA A 83 5.62 -43.41 12.20
N ALA A 84 6.47 -44.03 11.37
CA ALA A 84 6.97 -43.41 10.15
C ALA A 84 5.88 -43.23 9.08
N ASP A 85 4.99 -44.21 8.93
CA ASP A 85 3.84 -44.13 8.02
C ASP A 85 2.85 -43.03 8.45
N LEU A 86 2.60 -42.89 9.76
CA LEU A 86 1.75 -41.82 10.31
C LEU A 86 2.32 -40.43 10.04
N ARG A 87 3.64 -40.23 10.21
CA ARG A 87 4.30 -38.94 9.90
C ARG A 87 4.18 -38.59 8.42
N ARG A 88 4.36 -39.57 7.53
CA ARG A 88 4.19 -39.35 6.08
C ARG A 88 2.76 -38.99 5.72
N VAL A 89 1.77 -39.64 6.33
CA VAL A 89 0.36 -39.30 6.11
C VAL A 89 0.07 -37.88 6.60
N ASP A 90 0.60 -37.50 7.76
CA ASP A 90 0.43 -36.16 8.30
C ASP A 90 1.09 -35.07 7.44
N GLU A 91 2.28 -35.34 6.89
CA GLU A 91 2.95 -34.49 5.91
C GLU A 91 2.13 -34.37 4.61
N GLN A 92 1.61 -35.50 4.08
CA GLN A 92 0.76 -35.50 2.88
C GLN A 92 -0.56 -34.76 3.09
N VAL A 93 -1.16 -34.88 4.28
CA VAL A 93 -2.36 -34.14 4.64
C VAL A 93 -2.04 -32.64 4.69
N ARG A 94 -0.93 -32.24 5.30
CA ARG A 94 -0.50 -30.83 5.31
C ARG A 94 -0.24 -30.28 3.90
N GLU A 95 0.48 -31.01 3.05
CA GLU A 95 0.71 -30.61 1.66
C GLU A 95 -0.60 -30.47 0.87
N LEU A 96 -1.54 -31.42 1.04
CA LEU A 96 -2.86 -31.34 0.42
C LEU A 96 -3.66 -30.15 0.97
N TRP A 97 -3.53 -29.85 2.25
CA TRP A 97 -4.22 -28.74 2.90
C TRP A 97 -3.69 -27.40 2.38
N GLU A 98 -2.38 -27.23 2.29
CA GLU A 98 -1.74 -26.05 1.68
C GLU A 98 -2.12 -25.91 0.19
N SER A 99 -2.08 -27.00 -0.57
CA SER A 99 -2.50 -26.99 -1.97
C SER A 99 -3.99 -26.63 -2.13
N LYS A 100 -4.86 -27.10 -1.24
CA LYS A 100 -6.29 -26.78 -1.27
C LYS A 100 -6.53 -25.33 -0.90
N LYS A 101 -5.85 -24.81 0.13
CA LYS A 101 -5.87 -23.40 0.52
C LYS A 101 -5.45 -22.51 -0.66
N GLN A 102 -4.36 -22.85 -1.34
CA GLN A 102 -3.91 -22.14 -2.54
C GLN A 102 -4.94 -22.17 -3.69
N LEU A 103 -5.66 -23.28 -3.86
CA LEU A 103 -6.64 -23.43 -4.94
C LEU A 103 -7.94 -22.67 -4.65
N GLN A 104 -8.38 -22.65 -3.39
CA GLN A 104 -9.51 -21.83 -2.93
C GLN A 104 -9.20 -20.33 -3.01
N LEU A 105 -7.99 -19.91 -2.60
CA LEU A 105 -7.51 -18.53 -2.76
C LEU A 105 -7.62 -18.08 -4.23
N LYS A 106 -7.12 -18.90 -5.17
CA LYS A 106 -7.23 -18.62 -6.60
C LYS A 106 -8.68 -18.58 -7.08
N ALA A 107 -9.53 -19.51 -6.65
CA ALA A 107 -10.92 -19.55 -7.10
C ALA A 107 -11.73 -18.34 -6.61
N HIS A 108 -11.54 -17.91 -5.36
CA HIS A 108 -12.24 -16.76 -4.79
C HIS A 108 -11.70 -15.42 -5.27
N THR A 109 -10.39 -15.30 -5.57
CA THR A 109 -9.92 -14.11 -6.31
C THR A 109 -10.69 -14.01 -7.63
N TYR A 110 -10.74 -15.06 -8.45
CA TYR A 110 -11.52 -15.01 -9.70
C TYR A 110 -13.02 -14.73 -9.49
N SER A 111 -13.65 -15.27 -8.44
CA SER A 111 -15.08 -15.02 -8.15
C SER A 111 -15.33 -13.59 -7.67
N GLY A 112 -14.56 -13.09 -6.69
CA GLY A 112 -14.69 -11.73 -6.18
C GLY A 112 -14.40 -10.69 -7.27
N HIS A 113 -13.45 -10.98 -8.16
CA HIS A 113 -13.17 -10.14 -9.32
C HIS A 113 -14.35 -10.12 -10.30
N ALA A 114 -14.96 -11.27 -10.59
CA ALA A 114 -16.12 -11.35 -11.47
C ALA A 114 -17.34 -10.62 -10.89
N ASP A 115 -17.58 -10.72 -9.58
CA ASP A 115 -18.69 -10.05 -8.91
C ASP A 115 -18.47 -8.53 -8.82
N LYS A 116 -17.25 -8.07 -8.48
CA LYS A 116 -16.88 -6.66 -8.53
C LYS A 116 -17.03 -6.08 -9.94
N LEU A 117 -16.53 -6.79 -10.95
CA LEU A 117 -16.66 -6.40 -12.36
C LEU A 117 -18.13 -6.32 -12.77
N LYS A 118 -18.95 -7.28 -12.36
CA LYS A 118 -20.40 -7.29 -12.64
C LYS A 118 -21.12 -6.11 -11.98
N LEU A 119 -20.79 -5.80 -10.73
CA LEU A 119 -21.37 -4.68 -9.98
C LEU A 119 -20.97 -3.34 -10.62
N PHE A 120 -19.71 -3.20 -11.00
CA PHE A 120 -19.19 -2.02 -11.69
C PHE A 120 -19.77 -1.86 -13.10
N ILE A 121 -19.86 -2.93 -13.88
CA ILE A 121 -20.50 -2.94 -15.21
C ILE A 121 -21.98 -2.58 -15.09
N SER A 122 -22.70 -3.12 -14.10
CA SER A 122 -24.12 -2.82 -13.89
C SER A 122 -24.36 -1.34 -13.56
N ASP A 123 -23.54 -0.77 -12.67
CA ASP A 123 -23.65 0.62 -12.24
C ASP A 123 -23.32 1.59 -13.40
N LYS A 124 -22.32 1.25 -14.21
CA LYS A 124 -21.89 2.08 -15.35
C LYS A 124 -22.69 1.89 -16.63
N LEU A 125 -23.24 0.70 -16.92
CA LEU A 125 -24.15 0.50 -18.08
C LEU A 125 -25.38 1.39 -17.97
N LEU A 126 -25.89 1.62 -16.76
CA LEU A 126 -26.98 2.56 -16.50
C LEU A 126 -26.61 4.01 -16.84
N GLU A 127 -25.35 4.40 -16.64
CA GLU A 127 -24.82 5.74 -16.96
C GLU A 127 -24.48 5.90 -18.46
N HIS A 128 -24.28 4.80 -19.20
CA HIS A 128 -23.75 4.78 -20.58
C HIS A 128 -24.80 4.53 -21.69
N ILE A 129 -26.07 4.30 -21.33
CA ILE A 129 -27.14 4.07 -22.33
C ILE A 129 -27.53 5.36 -23.09
N GLU A 130 -27.03 6.53 -22.70
CA GLU A 130 -27.26 7.78 -23.42
C GLU A 130 -26.01 8.28 -24.16
N TYR A 131 -25.59 7.71 -25.31
CA TYR A 131 -24.69 8.44 -26.23
C TYR A 131 -24.84 8.12 -27.74
N ASP A 132 -24.64 9.20 -28.52
CA ASP A 132 -24.95 9.49 -29.94
C ASP A 132 -23.98 8.88 -30.98
N GLU A 133 -24.43 8.64 -32.22
CA GLU A 133 -23.71 7.95 -33.32
C GLU A 133 -22.37 8.62 -33.71
N LYS A 134 -22.21 9.92 -33.42
CA LYS A 134 -20.96 10.67 -33.66
C LYS A 134 -19.78 10.17 -32.79
N PHE A 135 -20.06 9.54 -31.65
CA PHE A 135 -19.04 9.01 -30.75
C PHE A 135 -18.33 7.78 -31.33
N LEU A 136 -19.05 6.93 -32.08
CA LEU A 136 -18.48 5.75 -32.76
C LEU A 136 -17.46 6.10 -33.84
N HIS A 137 -17.71 7.17 -34.61
CA HIS A 137 -16.79 7.61 -35.67
C HIS A 137 -15.45 8.11 -35.11
N PHE A 138 -15.48 8.77 -33.95
CA PHE A 138 -14.27 9.23 -33.26
C PHE A 138 -13.44 8.04 -32.71
N LYS A 139 -14.11 6.96 -32.28
CA LYS A 139 -13.44 5.73 -31.81
C LYS A 139 -12.61 5.05 -32.90
N SER A 140 -13.14 4.94 -34.12
CA SER A 140 -12.41 4.35 -35.25
C SER A 140 -11.13 5.13 -35.57
N ILE A 141 -11.23 6.47 -35.58
CA ILE A 141 -10.09 7.36 -35.81
C ILE A 141 -9.05 7.22 -34.68
N ALA A 142 -9.50 7.17 -33.42
CA ALA A 142 -8.61 7.01 -32.27
C ALA A 142 -7.85 5.67 -32.31
N ALA A 143 -8.50 4.58 -32.71
CA ALA A 143 -7.87 3.26 -32.86
C ALA A 143 -6.81 3.24 -33.98
N GLU A 144 -7.09 3.90 -35.11
CA GLU A 144 -6.13 4.01 -36.23
C GLU A 144 -4.93 4.91 -35.89
N VAL A 145 -5.17 6.03 -35.20
CA VAL A 145 -4.12 6.90 -34.67
C VAL A 145 -3.27 6.15 -33.64
N ARG A 146 -3.88 5.34 -32.77
CA ARG A 146 -3.17 4.47 -31.82
C ARG A 146 -2.27 3.50 -32.58
N HIS A 147 -2.77 2.78 -33.59
CA HIS A 147 -1.99 1.82 -34.38
C HIS A 147 -0.72 2.44 -35.01
N ASN A 148 -0.88 3.59 -35.68
CA ASN A 148 0.25 4.31 -36.27
C ASN A 148 1.19 4.93 -35.21
N GLY A 149 0.62 5.32 -34.07
CA GLY A 149 1.33 5.75 -32.88
C GLY A 149 2.27 4.66 -32.35
N VAL A 150 1.81 3.40 -32.28
CA VAL A 150 2.63 2.25 -31.83
C VAL A 150 3.87 2.07 -32.70
N ILE A 151 3.69 2.12 -34.01
CA ILE A 151 4.78 1.92 -34.97
C ILE A 151 5.81 3.05 -34.84
N SER A 152 5.35 4.29 -34.66
CA SER A 152 6.22 5.44 -34.47
C SER A 152 6.94 5.38 -33.12
N PHE A 153 6.23 4.97 -32.08
CA PHE A 153 6.74 4.76 -30.73
C PHE A 153 7.87 3.74 -30.70
N ASP A 154 7.67 2.57 -31.29
CA ASP A 154 8.64 1.47 -31.33
C ASP A 154 9.94 1.86 -32.07
N LYS A 155 9.81 2.63 -33.17
CA LYS A 155 10.96 3.19 -33.90
C LYS A 155 11.77 4.16 -33.04
N VAL A 156 11.10 5.09 -32.35
CA VAL A 156 11.76 6.07 -31.49
C VAL A 156 12.39 5.39 -30.28
N GLN A 157 11.67 4.45 -29.65
CA GLN A 157 12.18 3.68 -28.51
C GLN A 157 13.42 2.87 -28.90
N THR A 158 13.39 2.15 -30.02
CA THR A 158 14.53 1.37 -30.51
C THR A 158 15.73 2.28 -30.79
N ALA A 159 15.52 3.44 -31.42
CA ALA A 159 16.59 4.39 -31.69
C ALA A 159 17.20 4.97 -30.40
N LEU A 160 16.37 5.31 -29.41
CA LEU A 160 16.82 5.81 -28.11
C LEU A 160 17.57 4.74 -27.31
N GLN A 161 17.10 3.49 -27.31
CA GLN A 161 17.80 2.37 -26.65
C GLN A 161 19.17 2.10 -27.28
N GLN A 162 19.26 2.12 -28.61
CA GLN A 162 20.54 2.00 -29.32
C GLN A 162 21.49 3.16 -28.98
N ALA A 163 20.98 4.38 -28.91
CA ALA A 163 21.76 5.56 -28.54
C ALA A 163 22.24 5.51 -27.08
N ALA A 164 21.38 5.07 -26.15
CA ALA A 164 21.74 4.87 -24.74
C ALA A 164 22.86 3.82 -24.59
N ALA A 165 22.71 2.66 -25.23
CA ALA A 165 23.72 1.59 -25.20
C ALA A 165 25.05 2.05 -25.83
N ALA A 166 25.01 2.81 -26.92
CA ALA A 166 26.21 3.38 -27.54
C ALA A 166 26.90 4.42 -26.63
N ALA A 167 26.12 5.24 -25.92
CA ALA A 167 26.63 6.22 -24.96
C ALA A 167 27.26 5.57 -23.73
N GLU A 168 26.68 4.47 -23.20
CA GLU A 168 27.27 3.69 -22.10
C GLU A 168 28.60 3.02 -22.50
N VAL A 169 28.67 2.45 -23.70
CA VAL A 169 29.91 1.84 -24.22
C VAL A 169 31.00 2.91 -24.43
N SER A 170 30.63 4.09 -24.94
CA SER A 170 31.53 5.23 -25.10
C SER A 170 32.05 5.76 -23.74
N ALA A 171 31.18 5.83 -22.74
CA ALA A 171 31.55 6.23 -21.37
C ALA A 171 32.56 5.25 -20.71
N ASN A 172 32.45 3.95 -21.02
CA ASN A 172 33.36 2.93 -20.50
C ASN A 172 34.69 2.81 -21.26
N THR A 173 34.80 3.38 -22.48
CA THR A 173 35.98 3.22 -23.35
C THR A 173 36.82 4.49 -23.56
N ALA A 174 36.30 5.68 -23.25
CA ALA A 174 37.00 6.94 -23.48
C ALA A 174 37.61 7.57 -22.21
N THR A 175 38.94 7.51 -22.12
CA THR A 175 39.74 8.64 -21.64
C THR A 175 39.33 9.91 -22.38
N ALA A 176 38.76 10.87 -21.65
CA ALA A 176 38.60 12.29 -21.97
C ALA A 176 39.00 12.75 -23.40
N ALA A 177 38.11 12.58 -24.37
CA ALA A 177 38.10 13.42 -25.56
C ALA A 177 37.12 14.57 -25.31
N LYS A 178 37.66 15.71 -24.88
CA LYS A 178 36.94 16.99 -24.77
C LYS A 178 36.40 17.41 -26.14
N GLY A 179 35.11 17.71 -26.21
CA GLY A 179 34.54 18.56 -27.27
C GLY A 179 33.36 17.96 -28.01
N GLY A 180 32.20 17.90 -27.36
CA GLY A 180 30.91 17.73 -28.01
C GLY A 180 29.80 17.70 -26.98
N ASP A 181 28.76 18.51 -27.17
CA ASP A 181 27.47 18.47 -26.46
C ASP A 181 26.69 17.18 -26.81
N ALA A 182 27.35 16.02 -26.73
CA ALA A 182 26.70 14.74 -26.92
C ALA A 182 25.87 14.43 -25.65
N PRO A 183 24.57 14.10 -25.78
CA PRO A 183 23.74 13.76 -24.64
C PRO A 183 24.36 12.61 -23.85
N ALA A 184 24.32 12.69 -22.53
CA ALA A 184 24.78 11.61 -21.67
C ALA A 184 23.82 10.41 -21.77
N ALA A 185 24.28 9.20 -21.42
CA ALA A 185 23.41 8.02 -21.35
C ALA A 185 22.14 8.27 -20.50
N ALA A 186 22.27 9.08 -19.45
CA ALA A 186 21.15 9.52 -18.60
C ALA A 186 20.08 10.33 -19.37
N ASP A 187 20.47 11.14 -20.36
CA ASP A 187 19.54 11.96 -21.14
C ASP A 187 18.69 11.08 -22.07
N TYR A 188 19.31 10.04 -22.66
CA TYR A 188 18.58 9.05 -23.46
C TYR A 188 17.62 8.21 -22.61
N GLN A 189 18.01 7.86 -21.39
CA GLN A 189 17.14 7.16 -20.44
C GLN A 189 15.95 8.04 -20.02
N ALA A 190 16.18 9.32 -19.73
CA ALA A 190 15.12 10.27 -19.45
C ALA A 190 14.14 10.43 -20.63
N ALA A 191 14.67 10.45 -21.86
CA ALA A 191 13.84 10.47 -23.08
C ALA A 191 13.00 9.18 -23.25
N LEU A 192 13.57 8.01 -22.94
CA LEU A 192 12.82 6.74 -22.95
C LEU A 192 11.68 6.73 -21.93
N ASP A 193 11.94 7.23 -20.72
CA ASP A 193 10.92 7.31 -19.67
C ASP A 193 9.82 8.32 -20.03
N ALA A 194 10.18 9.44 -20.68
CA ALA A 194 9.21 10.40 -21.21
C ALA A 194 8.35 9.80 -22.34
N MET A 195 8.96 8.99 -23.23
CA MET A 195 8.22 8.24 -24.24
C MET A 195 7.23 7.28 -23.58
N ARG A 196 7.66 6.45 -22.63
CA ARG A 196 6.78 5.52 -21.88
C ARG A 196 5.61 6.25 -21.24
N TYR A 197 5.86 7.41 -20.62
CA TYR A 197 4.80 8.23 -20.05
C TYR A 197 3.78 8.68 -21.11
N LEU A 198 4.25 9.12 -22.28
CA LEU A 198 3.37 9.51 -23.39
C LEU A 198 2.54 8.33 -23.91
N TRP A 199 3.13 7.14 -23.96
CA TRP A 199 2.43 5.92 -24.34
C TRP A 199 1.29 5.58 -23.38
N ASP A 200 1.57 5.60 -22.07
CA ASP A 200 0.55 5.34 -21.05
C ASP A 200 -0.57 6.39 -21.09
N LEU A 201 -0.21 7.66 -21.32
CA LEU A 201 -1.17 8.73 -21.53
C LEU A 201 -2.06 8.46 -22.76
N LEU A 202 -1.46 8.00 -23.87
CA LEU A 202 -2.20 7.66 -25.07
C LEU A 202 -3.15 6.49 -24.81
N ASP A 203 -2.69 5.45 -24.12
CA ASP A 203 -3.48 4.28 -23.76
C ASP A 203 -4.69 4.66 -22.90
N LEU A 204 -4.47 5.46 -21.86
CA LEU A 204 -5.51 6.07 -21.02
C LEU A 204 -6.50 6.92 -21.85
N SER A 205 -5.99 7.78 -22.74
CA SER A 205 -6.84 8.68 -23.56
C SER A 205 -7.70 7.96 -24.59
N THR A 206 -7.36 6.72 -24.92
CA THR A 206 -8.03 5.90 -25.92
C THR A 206 -8.79 4.73 -25.29
N ALA A 207 -8.85 4.65 -23.96
CA ALA A 207 -9.68 3.72 -23.23
C ALA A 207 -11.14 4.21 -23.21
N ASP A 208 -12.07 3.34 -23.58
CA ASP A 208 -13.52 3.63 -23.56
C ASP A 208 -14.01 3.95 -22.15
N ASN A 209 -13.46 3.26 -21.14
CA ASN A 209 -13.71 3.49 -19.73
C ASN A 209 -12.38 3.39 -18.97
N LEU A 210 -11.87 4.55 -18.57
CA LEU A 210 -10.57 4.68 -17.92
C LEU A 210 -10.51 3.93 -16.60
N ALA A 211 -11.53 4.10 -15.76
CA ALA A 211 -11.60 3.43 -14.47
C ALA A 211 -11.64 1.90 -14.63
N LEU A 212 -12.37 1.39 -15.62
CA LEU A 212 -12.39 -0.05 -15.92
C LEU A 212 -11.04 -0.58 -16.39
N HIS A 213 -10.38 0.16 -17.28
CA HIS A 213 -9.05 -0.22 -17.78
C HIS A 213 -8.03 -0.29 -16.64
N ILE A 214 -8.02 0.74 -15.79
CA ILE A 214 -7.16 0.79 -14.60
C ILE A 214 -7.53 -0.34 -13.62
N GLY A 215 -8.82 -0.59 -13.40
CA GLY A 215 -9.30 -1.68 -12.55
C GLY A 215 -8.80 -3.04 -13.02
N ASN A 216 -8.90 -3.33 -14.32
CA ASN A 216 -8.39 -4.58 -14.91
C ASN A 216 -6.87 -4.71 -14.72
N LEU A 217 -6.11 -3.64 -15.00
CA LEU A 217 -4.67 -3.64 -14.77
C LEU A 217 -4.34 -3.93 -13.30
N LEU A 218 -5.08 -3.34 -12.37
CA LEU A 218 -4.87 -3.57 -10.95
C LEU A 218 -5.14 -5.00 -10.52
N CYS A 219 -6.13 -5.65 -11.13
CA CYS A 219 -6.40 -7.07 -10.92
C CYS A 219 -5.22 -7.94 -11.39
N GLU A 220 -4.65 -7.64 -12.56
CA GLU A 220 -3.46 -8.33 -13.07
C GLU A 220 -2.24 -8.09 -12.16
N CYS A 221 -2.01 -6.84 -11.74
CA CYS A 221 -0.97 -6.49 -10.77
C CYS A 221 -1.14 -7.26 -9.47
N GLU A 222 -2.38 -7.34 -8.96
CA GLU A 222 -2.72 -8.03 -7.73
C GLU A 222 -2.39 -9.53 -7.84
N GLU A 223 -2.76 -10.19 -8.93
CA GLU A 223 -2.39 -11.60 -9.18
C GLU A 223 -0.88 -11.79 -9.16
N HIS A 224 -0.13 -10.95 -9.89
CA HIS A 224 1.32 -11.05 -9.96
C HIS A 224 2.01 -10.75 -8.62
N TYR A 225 1.46 -9.82 -7.85
CA TYR A 225 1.95 -9.50 -6.51
C TYR A 225 1.74 -10.67 -5.55
N TYR A 226 0.57 -11.32 -5.56
CA TYR A 226 0.31 -12.54 -4.79
C TYR A 226 1.25 -13.68 -5.19
N GLN A 227 1.44 -13.91 -6.49
CA GLN A 227 2.35 -14.95 -6.99
C GLN A 227 3.78 -14.74 -6.46
N ARG A 228 4.23 -13.49 -6.35
CA ARG A 228 5.54 -13.14 -5.83
C ARG A 228 5.66 -13.38 -4.33
N LEU A 229 4.62 -13.03 -3.55
CA LEU A 229 4.60 -13.25 -2.10
C LEU A 229 4.63 -14.75 -1.76
N LEU A 230 3.91 -15.57 -2.53
CA LEU A 230 3.84 -17.02 -2.35
C LEU A 230 5.10 -17.76 -2.83
N ASN A 231 5.72 -17.29 -3.92
CA ASN A 231 6.92 -17.91 -4.51
C ASN A 231 8.19 -17.14 -4.13
N SER A 232 8.41 -16.90 -2.84
CA SER A 232 9.58 -16.15 -2.34
C SER A 232 10.93 -16.75 -2.78
N ASP A 233 10.99 -18.05 -3.07
CA ASP A 233 12.18 -18.77 -3.53
C ASP A 233 12.38 -18.80 -5.07
N ALA A 234 11.37 -18.38 -5.86
CA ALA A 234 11.42 -18.42 -7.32
C ALA A 234 11.00 -17.07 -7.91
N ALA A 235 11.98 -16.18 -8.10
CA ALA A 235 11.83 -14.95 -8.86
C ALA A 235 11.64 -15.26 -10.36
N ALA A 236 10.48 -15.82 -10.73
CA ALA A 236 10.08 -15.87 -12.11
C ALA A 236 9.98 -14.43 -12.63
N PRO A 237 10.60 -14.10 -13.78
CA PRO A 237 10.53 -12.75 -14.33
C PRO A 237 9.08 -12.44 -14.70
N LEU A 238 8.51 -11.43 -14.02
CA LEU A 238 7.20 -10.89 -14.34
C LEU A 238 7.30 -10.01 -15.59
N PRO A 239 6.23 -9.92 -16.41
CA PRO A 239 6.22 -9.10 -17.62
C PRO A 239 6.37 -7.60 -17.31
N PHE A 240 5.90 -7.16 -16.14
CA PHE A 240 6.05 -5.80 -15.62
C PHE A 240 6.07 -5.83 -14.08
N GLU A 241 6.51 -4.73 -13.48
CA GLU A 241 6.53 -4.59 -12.01
C GLU A 241 5.12 -4.22 -11.50
N PRO A 242 4.48 -5.05 -10.66
CA PRO A 242 3.07 -4.87 -10.30
C PRO A 242 2.84 -3.77 -9.25
N VAL A 243 3.91 -3.31 -8.59
CA VAL A 243 3.89 -2.37 -7.47
C VAL A 243 4.80 -1.18 -7.74
N TYR A 244 4.48 -0.04 -7.14
CA TYR A 244 5.34 1.15 -7.18
C TYR A 244 5.27 1.93 -5.88
N ALA A 245 6.35 2.69 -5.62
CA ALA A 245 6.45 3.58 -4.46
C ALA A 245 5.71 4.90 -4.70
N PRO A 246 4.68 5.25 -3.91
CA PRO A 246 3.90 6.47 -4.11
C PRO A 246 4.73 7.75 -3.89
N GLN A 247 5.72 7.69 -3.00
CA GLN A 247 6.64 8.81 -2.74
C GLN A 247 7.42 9.20 -4.01
N ARG A 248 7.91 8.21 -4.76
CA ARG A 248 8.62 8.41 -6.02
C ARG A 248 7.69 8.99 -7.09
N ALA A 249 6.49 8.45 -7.23
CA ALA A 249 5.48 8.94 -8.17
C ALA A 249 5.10 10.41 -7.90
N ALA A 250 4.88 10.76 -6.62
CA ALA A 250 4.55 12.12 -6.20
C ALA A 250 5.70 13.10 -6.45
N TRP A 251 6.94 12.67 -6.21
CA TRP A 251 8.13 13.44 -6.56
C TRP A 251 8.26 13.65 -8.07
N ARG A 252 8.03 12.62 -8.90
CA ARG A 252 8.05 12.74 -10.37
C ARG A 252 6.99 13.72 -10.86
N ALA A 253 5.78 13.69 -10.31
CA ALA A 253 4.74 14.65 -10.64
C ALA A 253 5.14 16.08 -10.30
N LEU A 254 5.73 16.30 -9.11
CA LEU A 254 6.27 17.59 -8.70
C LEU A 254 7.37 18.08 -9.65
N ALA A 255 8.24 17.18 -10.12
CA ALA A 255 9.31 17.50 -11.07
C ALA A 255 8.81 17.98 -12.43
N GLN A 256 7.65 17.50 -12.88
CA GLN A 256 7.06 17.94 -14.15
C GLN A 256 6.45 19.35 -14.08
N VAL A 257 6.04 19.80 -12.89
CA VAL A 257 5.40 21.12 -12.69
C VAL A 257 6.33 22.16 -12.08
N SER A 258 7.46 21.73 -11.49
CA SER A 258 8.51 22.61 -10.99
C SER A 258 9.43 23.06 -12.12
N HIS A 259 9.65 24.37 -12.23
CA HIS A 259 10.64 24.92 -13.18
C HIS A 259 12.09 24.71 -12.74
N ALA A 260 12.31 24.36 -11.47
CA ALA A 260 13.62 24.09 -10.90
C ALA A 260 13.86 22.58 -10.79
N ALA A 261 15.08 22.15 -11.09
CA ALA A 261 15.52 20.77 -10.88
C ALA A 261 15.34 20.38 -9.40
N LEU A 262 14.69 19.24 -9.16
CA LEU A 262 14.47 18.69 -7.83
C LEU A 262 15.56 17.67 -7.52
N PRO A 263 16.16 17.68 -6.31
CA PRO A 263 16.95 16.55 -5.87
C PRO A 263 16.04 15.32 -5.75
N PRO A 264 16.54 14.12 -6.09
CA PRO A 264 15.77 12.88 -5.95
C PRO A 264 15.37 12.63 -4.49
N PRO A 265 14.27 11.90 -4.25
CA PRO A 265 13.88 11.54 -2.89
C PRO A 265 14.94 10.60 -2.27
N PRO A 266 15.14 10.67 -0.94
CA PRO A 266 16.03 9.73 -0.26
C PRO A 266 15.47 8.31 -0.34
N ASP A 267 16.35 7.30 -0.32
CA ASP A 267 15.94 5.89 -0.30
C ASP A 267 15.13 5.54 0.97
N GLU A 268 15.44 6.22 2.08
CA GLU A 268 14.74 6.09 3.36
C GLU A 268 14.38 7.46 3.94
N GLY A 269 13.16 7.56 4.48
CA GLY A 269 12.68 8.76 5.16
C GLY A 269 11.83 9.69 4.31
N ALA A 270 11.39 10.80 4.92
CA ALA A 270 10.48 11.75 4.28
C ALA A 270 11.22 12.74 3.38
N TYR A 271 10.63 13.04 2.22
CA TYR A 271 11.09 14.12 1.35
C TYR A 271 10.43 15.43 1.78
N LEU A 272 11.23 16.40 2.20
CA LEU A 272 10.78 17.72 2.64
C LEU A 272 11.30 18.81 1.70
N ARG A 273 10.42 19.70 1.25
CA ARG A 273 10.79 20.89 0.47
C ARG A 273 9.93 22.07 0.89
N ASP A 274 10.57 23.18 1.21
CA ASP A 274 9.91 24.47 1.43
C ASP A 274 10.68 25.57 0.67
N ASP A 275 10.07 26.12 -0.38
CA ASP A 275 10.67 27.17 -1.21
C ASP A 275 9.78 28.43 -1.31
N GLY A 276 8.79 28.55 -0.42
CA GLY A 276 7.82 29.64 -0.38
C GLY A 276 6.70 29.59 -1.43
N GLN A 277 6.90 28.87 -2.55
CA GLN A 277 5.83 28.51 -3.47
C GLN A 277 5.30 27.11 -3.16
N TRP A 278 6.18 26.19 -2.78
CA TRP A 278 5.88 24.80 -2.52
C TRP A 278 6.16 24.47 -1.06
N HIS A 279 5.21 23.82 -0.41
CA HIS A 279 5.41 23.13 0.86
C HIS A 279 5.13 21.65 0.63
N VAL A 280 6.18 20.83 0.54
CA VAL A 280 6.05 19.42 0.17
C VAL A 280 6.58 18.56 1.31
N ARG A 281 5.75 17.60 1.72
CA ARG A 281 6.12 16.53 2.65
C ARG A 281 5.65 15.20 2.08
N LEU A 282 6.59 14.38 1.63
CA LEU A 282 6.29 13.03 1.14
C LEU A 282 6.87 12.01 2.10
N ASP A 283 6.03 11.46 2.98
CA ASP A 283 6.45 10.41 3.90
C ASP A 283 6.61 9.08 3.13
N PRO A 284 7.49 8.18 3.58
CA PRO A 284 7.59 6.83 3.02
C PRO A 284 6.34 6.04 3.42
N VAL A 285 5.59 5.56 2.43
CA VAL A 285 4.31 4.85 2.61
C VAL A 285 4.34 3.50 1.90
N GLY A 286 3.41 2.61 2.25
CA GLY A 286 3.23 1.33 1.58
C GLY A 286 3.05 1.45 0.06
N GLU A 287 3.51 0.43 -0.65
CA GLU A 287 3.44 0.37 -2.12
C GLU A 287 2.00 0.33 -2.62
N LEU A 288 1.78 0.90 -3.81
CA LEU A 288 0.52 0.79 -4.54
C LEU A 288 0.67 -0.20 -5.68
N LEU A 289 -0.40 -0.94 -5.97
CA LEU A 289 -0.49 -1.76 -7.17
C LEU A 289 -0.73 -0.87 -8.39
N GLY A 290 -0.28 -1.28 -9.56
CA GLY A 290 -0.59 -0.62 -10.84
C GLY A 290 0.59 0.10 -11.46
N ASN A 291 0.29 1.11 -12.27
CA ASN A 291 1.30 1.88 -12.99
C ASN A 291 1.56 3.23 -12.28
N GLU A 292 2.84 3.50 -11.98
CA GLU A 292 3.33 4.76 -11.39
C GLU A 292 2.81 5.99 -12.16
N ASN A 293 2.74 5.89 -13.48
CA ASN A 293 2.34 6.99 -14.37
C ASN A 293 0.88 7.41 -14.18
N HIS A 294 0.01 6.54 -13.65
CA HIS A 294 -1.36 6.91 -13.28
C HIS A 294 -1.35 7.93 -12.14
N LEU A 295 -0.55 7.69 -11.11
CA LEU A 295 -0.44 8.61 -9.98
C LEU A 295 0.28 9.90 -10.38
N VAL A 296 1.29 9.81 -11.26
CA VAL A 296 1.96 10.99 -11.84
C VAL A 296 0.95 11.88 -12.55
N LEU A 297 0.14 11.33 -13.46
CA LEU A 297 -0.87 12.08 -14.21
C LEU A 297 -1.94 12.70 -13.29
N LEU A 298 -2.39 11.94 -12.29
CA LEU A 298 -3.34 12.42 -11.29
C LEU A 298 -2.80 13.66 -10.57
N LEU A 299 -1.57 13.59 -10.07
CA LEU A 299 -0.97 14.67 -9.30
C LEU A 299 -0.60 15.84 -10.20
N GLU A 300 -0.07 15.61 -11.41
CA GLU A 300 0.22 16.64 -12.39
C GLU A 300 -1.01 17.52 -12.67
N ASN A 301 -2.18 16.89 -12.84
CA ASN A 301 -3.44 17.61 -13.05
C ASN A 301 -3.84 18.46 -11.84
N LEU A 302 -3.72 17.92 -10.61
CA LEU A 302 -4.03 18.67 -9.39
C LEU A 302 -3.04 19.82 -9.17
N LEU A 303 -1.75 19.58 -9.36
CA LEU A 303 -0.69 20.56 -9.16
C LEU A 303 -0.76 21.70 -10.19
N LYS A 304 -1.02 21.40 -11.46
CA LYS A 304 -1.27 22.43 -12.49
C LYS A 304 -2.51 23.26 -12.17
N ASN A 305 -3.56 22.62 -11.65
CA ASN A 305 -4.76 23.34 -11.19
C ASN A 305 -4.43 24.26 -10.02
N ALA A 306 -3.68 23.77 -9.04
CA ALA A 306 -3.21 24.54 -7.89
C ALA A 306 -2.39 25.77 -8.32
N GLN A 307 -1.41 25.61 -9.22
CA GLN A 307 -0.59 26.71 -9.76
C GLN A 307 -1.42 27.78 -10.48
N TYR A 308 -2.43 27.36 -11.25
CA TYR A 308 -3.29 28.30 -11.98
C TYR A 308 -4.11 29.18 -11.02
N PHE A 309 -4.73 28.58 -10.00
CA PHE A 309 -5.59 29.31 -9.07
C PHE A 309 -4.79 30.13 -8.04
N SER A 310 -3.65 29.63 -7.58
CA SER A 310 -2.77 30.36 -6.66
C SER A 310 -2.14 31.60 -7.30
N GLY A 311 -1.89 31.57 -8.62
CA GLY A 311 -1.35 32.69 -9.39
C GLY A 311 -2.36 33.78 -9.76
N LYS A 312 -3.67 33.57 -9.52
CA LYS A 312 -4.73 34.47 -10.00
C LYS A 312 -4.74 35.80 -9.23
N ARG A 313 -4.95 36.91 -9.95
CA ARG A 313 -5.02 38.27 -9.40
C ARG A 313 -6.13 38.34 -8.33
N GLY A 314 -5.78 38.78 -7.12
CA GLY A 314 -6.67 38.80 -5.94
C GLY A 314 -6.34 37.73 -4.89
N TYR A 315 -5.71 36.62 -5.27
CA TYR A 315 -5.30 35.52 -4.37
C TYR A 315 -3.77 35.39 -4.24
N LYS A 316 -3.03 36.24 -4.96
CA LYS A 316 -1.56 36.34 -4.87
C LYS A 316 -1.15 37.07 -3.59
N ALA A 317 -0.56 36.36 -2.63
CA ALA A 317 0.14 36.95 -1.49
C ALA A 317 1.66 36.82 -1.67
N GLY A 318 2.42 37.50 -0.82
CA GLY A 318 3.89 37.35 -0.75
C GLY A 318 4.35 35.93 -0.37
N PHE A 319 3.44 35.09 0.14
CA PHE A 319 3.65 33.67 0.43
C PHE A 319 2.38 32.94 0.01
N THR A 320 2.47 32.09 -1.02
CA THR A 320 1.29 31.39 -1.58
C THR A 320 1.65 29.91 -1.73
N PRO A 321 1.75 29.16 -0.62
CA PRO A 321 2.21 27.79 -0.65
C PRO A 321 1.13 26.93 -1.32
N ILE A 322 1.55 26.18 -2.34
CA ILE A 322 0.87 24.96 -2.74
C ILE A 322 1.44 23.86 -1.85
N ALA A 323 0.59 23.26 -1.03
CA ALA A 323 1.01 22.20 -0.13
C ALA A 323 0.70 20.83 -0.75
N LEU A 324 1.70 19.96 -0.80
CA LEU A 324 1.56 18.56 -1.20
C LEU A 324 2.02 17.68 -0.05
N THR A 325 1.09 16.88 0.48
CA THR A 325 1.39 15.91 1.53
C THR A 325 1.07 14.50 1.07
N LEU A 326 1.93 13.56 1.44
CA LEU A 326 1.74 12.12 1.27
C LEU A 326 2.01 11.46 2.61
N ALA A 327 1.03 10.72 3.12
CA ALA A 327 1.11 9.98 4.37
C ALA A 327 0.33 8.66 4.26
N GLU A 328 0.55 7.74 5.19
CA GLU A 328 -0.24 6.52 5.29
C GLU A 328 -1.18 6.60 6.49
N GLU A 329 -2.48 6.36 6.26
CA GLU A 329 -3.51 6.35 7.28
C GLU A 329 -4.32 5.06 7.15
N GLN A 330 -4.31 4.20 8.19
CA GLN A 330 -5.11 2.96 8.23
C GLN A 330 -4.89 2.04 7.00
N GLY A 331 -3.64 1.87 6.56
CA GLY A 331 -3.30 1.06 5.39
C GLY A 331 -3.70 1.68 4.05
N ARG A 332 -4.12 2.95 4.03
CA ARG A 332 -4.40 3.73 2.82
C ARG A 332 -3.37 4.83 2.65
N VAL A 333 -2.92 5.01 1.42
CA VAL A 333 -2.13 6.16 1.00
C VAL A 333 -3.04 7.38 0.95
N CYS A 334 -2.76 8.38 1.79
CA CYS A 334 -3.45 9.66 1.87
C CYS A 334 -2.61 10.75 1.19
N LEU A 335 -3.13 11.29 0.10
CA LEU A 335 -2.55 12.38 -0.65
C LEU A 335 -3.40 13.64 -0.46
N ARG A 336 -2.78 14.74 -0.04
CA ARG A 336 -3.48 16.02 0.07
C ARG A 336 -2.77 17.08 -0.73
N VAL A 337 -3.52 17.73 -1.61
CA VAL A 337 -3.08 18.89 -2.41
C VAL A 337 -3.90 20.08 -1.99
N TYR A 338 -3.27 21.02 -1.29
CA TYR A 338 -3.88 22.29 -0.92
C TYR A 338 -3.33 23.41 -1.80
N ASN A 339 -4.22 24.30 -2.23
CA ASN A 339 -3.84 25.54 -2.85
C ASN A 339 -4.71 26.69 -2.35
N ARG A 340 -4.08 27.85 -2.19
CA ARG A 340 -4.83 29.10 -2.00
C ARG A 340 -5.60 29.43 -3.28
N GLY A 341 -6.82 29.95 -3.14
CA GLY A 341 -7.64 30.29 -4.29
C GLY A 341 -9.12 30.46 -3.94
N PRO A 342 -9.97 30.70 -4.94
CA PRO A 342 -11.41 30.74 -4.73
C PRO A 342 -11.93 29.39 -4.25
N HIS A 343 -12.88 29.43 -3.32
CA HIS A 343 -13.64 28.25 -2.92
C HIS A 343 -14.43 27.67 -4.09
N VAL A 344 -14.65 26.37 -4.03
CA VAL A 344 -15.58 25.68 -4.94
C VAL A 344 -16.99 25.94 -4.44
N ALA A 345 -17.86 26.49 -5.30
CA ALA A 345 -19.27 26.66 -4.97
C ALA A 345 -19.96 25.30 -4.82
N ASP A 346 -20.93 25.20 -3.90
CA ASP A 346 -21.65 23.94 -3.66
C ASP A 346 -22.41 23.43 -4.90
N GLU A 347 -22.86 24.35 -5.76
CA GLU A 347 -23.50 24.06 -7.05
C GLU A 347 -22.54 23.42 -8.06
N ASP A 348 -21.24 23.73 -7.97
CA ASP A 348 -20.21 23.25 -8.90
C ASP A 348 -19.63 21.90 -8.45
N ARG A 349 -19.66 21.60 -7.15
CA ARG A 349 -19.15 20.35 -6.56
C ARG A 349 -19.58 19.07 -7.29
N PRO A 350 -20.87 18.83 -7.61
CA PRO A 350 -21.28 17.61 -8.32
C PRO A 350 -20.75 17.55 -9.77
N ASN A 351 -20.48 18.71 -10.37
CA ASN A 351 -20.07 18.81 -11.77
C ASN A 351 -18.55 18.87 -11.95
N LEU A 352 -17.77 19.12 -10.88
CA LEU A 352 -16.30 19.26 -10.93
C LEU A 352 -15.60 18.10 -11.66
N PHE A 353 -16.12 16.90 -11.52
CA PHE A 353 -15.55 15.68 -12.08
C PHE A 353 -16.20 15.24 -13.39
N GLN A 354 -17.14 16.02 -13.93
CA GLN A 354 -17.78 15.73 -15.22
C GLN A 354 -16.85 16.05 -16.38
N LEU A 355 -16.95 15.24 -17.42
CA LEU A 355 -16.18 15.40 -18.64
C LEU A 355 -16.51 16.74 -19.29
N GLY A 356 -15.50 17.59 -19.48
CA GLY A 356 -15.67 18.86 -20.19
C GLY A 356 -16.04 20.06 -19.32
N TYR A 357 -16.31 19.83 -18.02
CA TYR A 357 -16.68 20.90 -17.11
C TYR A 357 -15.46 21.73 -16.69
N SER A 358 -15.58 23.06 -16.75
CA SER A 358 -14.54 23.99 -16.36
C SER A 358 -15.13 25.34 -16.01
N THR A 359 -14.77 25.87 -14.84
CA THR A 359 -15.13 27.23 -14.40
C THR A 359 -14.22 28.31 -15.02
N ARG A 360 -13.26 27.89 -15.86
CA ARG A 360 -12.28 28.79 -16.46
C ARG A 360 -12.81 29.42 -17.75
N ARG A 361 -12.44 30.69 -18.01
CA ARG A 361 -12.87 31.41 -19.22
C ARG A 361 -12.27 30.76 -20.49
N PRO A 362 -13.05 30.53 -21.56
CA PRO A 362 -12.59 29.85 -22.78
C PRO A 362 -11.39 30.51 -23.49
N ARG A 363 -11.18 31.81 -23.29
CA ARG A 363 -10.07 32.57 -23.92
C ARG A 363 -8.71 32.39 -23.23
N GLU A 364 -8.67 31.86 -22.01
CA GLU A 364 -7.44 31.74 -21.21
C GLU A 364 -6.92 30.30 -21.13
N HIS A 365 -7.65 29.31 -21.66
CA HIS A 365 -7.33 27.89 -21.50
C HIS A 365 -7.31 27.14 -22.82
N HIS A 366 -6.22 26.40 -23.03
CA HIS A 366 -6.15 25.39 -24.09
C HIS A 366 -6.73 24.04 -23.61
N GLY A 367 -7.05 23.91 -22.31
CA GLY A 367 -7.58 22.69 -21.70
C GLY A 367 -9.11 22.61 -21.74
N ARG A 368 -9.64 21.49 -22.26
CA ARG A 368 -11.08 21.22 -22.42
C ARG A 368 -11.80 20.77 -21.13
N GLY A 369 -11.31 21.11 -19.93
CA GLY A 369 -11.95 20.63 -18.68
C GLY A 369 -11.82 19.13 -18.43
N LEU A 370 -10.73 18.50 -18.89
CA LEU A 370 -10.53 17.04 -18.79
C LEU A 370 -9.75 16.63 -17.52
N GLY A 371 -9.00 17.55 -16.89
CA GLY A 371 -8.02 17.20 -15.85
C GLY A 371 -8.63 16.57 -14.60
N LEU A 372 -9.68 17.18 -14.03
CA LEU A 372 -10.35 16.62 -12.84
C LEU A 372 -11.15 15.35 -13.15
N TYR A 373 -11.64 15.20 -14.39
CA TYR A 373 -12.23 13.95 -14.85
C TYR A 373 -11.21 12.81 -14.80
N PHE A 374 -9.99 13.01 -15.34
CA PHE A 374 -8.91 12.00 -15.24
C PHE A 374 -8.58 11.66 -13.79
N VAL A 375 -8.48 12.66 -12.91
CA VAL A 375 -8.24 12.43 -11.47
C VAL A 375 -9.33 11.52 -10.89
N SER A 376 -10.60 11.83 -11.13
CA SER A 376 -11.73 11.04 -10.64
C SER A 376 -11.71 9.61 -11.15
N GLU A 377 -11.49 9.42 -12.45
CA GLU A 377 -11.49 8.08 -13.05
C GLU A 377 -10.29 7.24 -12.64
N ILE A 378 -9.12 7.85 -12.42
CA ILE A 378 -7.95 7.15 -11.85
C ILE A 378 -8.25 6.73 -10.41
N VAL A 379 -8.77 7.62 -9.57
CA VAL A 379 -9.12 7.29 -8.17
C VAL A 379 -10.15 6.16 -8.13
N LYS A 380 -11.19 6.22 -8.96
CA LYS A 380 -12.20 5.14 -9.06
C LYS A 380 -11.58 3.82 -9.52
N GLY A 381 -10.71 3.85 -10.54
CA GLY A 381 -10.01 2.65 -11.01
C GLY A 381 -9.18 2.00 -9.90
N TYR A 382 -8.57 2.81 -9.03
CA TYR A 382 -7.85 2.35 -7.85
C TYR A 382 -8.74 1.95 -6.65
N GLU A 383 -10.07 1.91 -6.81
CA GLU A 383 -11.04 1.69 -5.72
C GLU A 383 -10.81 2.67 -4.55
N GLY A 384 -10.33 3.88 -4.89
CA GLY A 384 -10.00 4.93 -3.95
C GLY A 384 -11.17 5.89 -3.70
N HIS A 385 -10.90 6.89 -2.86
CA HIS A 385 -11.84 7.97 -2.57
C HIS A 385 -11.18 9.32 -2.81
N ILE A 386 -11.94 10.27 -3.37
CA ILE A 386 -11.54 11.66 -3.53
C ILE A 386 -12.55 12.58 -2.85
N ALA A 387 -12.06 13.49 -2.03
CA ALA A 387 -12.85 14.53 -1.37
C ALA A 387 -12.28 15.92 -1.71
N VAL A 388 -13.17 16.91 -1.73
CA VAL A 388 -12.82 18.32 -1.99
C VAL A 388 -13.33 19.18 -0.84
N HIS A 389 -12.40 19.81 -0.13
CA HIS A 389 -12.66 20.62 1.05
C HIS A 389 -12.37 22.09 0.77
N ASN A 390 -13.33 22.97 1.08
CA ASN A 390 -13.06 24.41 1.13
C ASN A 390 -12.42 24.72 2.48
N ILE A 391 -11.23 25.30 2.45
CA ILE A 391 -10.48 25.71 3.62
C ILE A 391 -10.80 27.17 3.91
N HIS A 392 -11.33 27.44 5.10
CA HIS A 392 -11.65 28.78 5.56
C HIS A 392 -10.62 29.26 6.58
N THR A 393 -10.27 30.54 6.51
CA THR A 393 -9.45 31.18 7.54
C THR A 393 -10.29 31.35 8.81
N PRO A 394 -9.91 30.72 9.95
CA PRO A 394 -10.70 30.82 11.18
C PRO A 394 -10.51 32.18 11.84
N GLU A 395 -11.57 32.70 12.45
CA GLU A 395 -11.45 33.77 13.45
C GLU A 395 -10.82 33.18 14.72
N THR A 396 -9.77 33.80 15.23
CA THR A 396 -8.95 33.23 16.30
C THR A 396 -8.26 34.33 17.08
N GLN A 397 -8.10 34.16 18.39
CA GLN A 397 -7.36 35.07 19.24
C GLN A 397 -5.96 34.50 19.54
N TYR A 398 -4.92 35.30 19.34
CA TYR A 398 -3.54 34.97 19.67
C TYR A 398 -3.03 35.82 20.82
N ALA A 399 -2.43 35.20 21.83
CA ALA A 399 -1.64 35.87 22.85
C ALA A 399 -0.18 35.90 22.39
N VAL A 400 0.32 37.09 22.07
CA VAL A 400 1.70 37.31 21.64
C VAL A 400 2.48 37.90 22.80
N ARG A 401 3.44 37.13 23.32
CA ARG A 401 4.36 37.55 24.36
C ARG A 401 5.74 37.79 23.76
N VAL A 402 6.21 39.02 23.86
CA VAL A 402 7.48 39.50 23.31
C VAL A 402 8.44 39.73 24.46
N GLU A 403 9.61 39.08 24.42
CA GLU A 403 10.70 39.26 25.38
C GLU A 403 11.85 40.00 24.70
N LEU A 404 12.27 41.12 25.27
CA LEU A 404 13.37 41.94 24.79
C LEU A 404 14.68 41.63 25.54
N ALA A 405 15.82 42.04 24.97
CA ALA A 405 17.14 41.78 25.57
C ALA A 405 17.42 42.60 26.85
N ASN A 406 16.60 43.60 27.14
CA ASN A 406 16.62 44.38 28.39
C ASN A 406 15.70 43.78 29.48
N ASP A 407 15.32 42.51 29.34
CA ASP A 407 14.39 41.77 30.22
C ASP A 407 12.97 42.37 30.30
N GLU A 408 12.63 43.29 29.40
CA GLU A 408 11.28 43.83 29.26
C GLU A 408 10.40 42.79 28.53
N VAL A 409 9.22 42.52 29.09
CA VAL A 409 8.26 41.57 28.56
C VAL A 409 6.96 42.28 28.27
N ILE A 410 6.48 42.15 27.04
CA ILE A 410 5.23 42.73 26.57
C ILE A 410 4.30 41.58 26.19
N THR A 411 3.05 41.63 26.63
CA THR A 411 2.03 40.66 26.24
C THR A 411 0.89 41.43 25.59
N ASP A 412 0.55 41.08 24.36
CA ASP A 412 -0.54 41.68 23.59
C ASP A 412 -1.50 40.58 23.14
N LEU A 413 -2.81 40.88 23.16
CA LEU A 413 -3.86 39.97 22.71
C LEU A 413 -4.37 40.47 21.36
N ILE A 414 -4.28 39.61 20.36
CA ILE A 414 -4.61 39.92 18.97
C ILE A 414 -5.80 39.05 18.56
N ASP A 415 -6.94 39.70 18.33
CA ASP A 415 -8.09 39.08 17.70
C ASP A 415 -7.90 39.10 16.19
N VAL A 416 -7.98 37.94 15.55
CA VAL A 416 -8.10 37.85 14.09
C VAL A 416 -9.56 37.78 13.73
N VAL A 417 -10.04 38.81 13.04
CA VAL A 417 -11.42 38.96 12.56
C VAL A 417 -11.47 39.02 11.05
N LEU A 418 -12.56 38.54 10.45
CA LEU A 418 -12.74 38.58 9.01
C LEU A 418 -13.49 39.84 8.60
N VAL A 419 -12.84 40.73 7.85
CA VAL A 419 -13.45 41.92 7.24
C VAL A 419 -13.46 41.72 5.73
N GLU A 420 -14.65 41.67 5.12
CA GLU A 420 -14.83 41.35 3.69
C GLU A 420 -14.11 40.04 3.28
N GLY A 421 -14.09 39.05 4.18
CA GLY A 421 -13.44 37.75 3.96
C GLY A 421 -11.91 37.74 4.09
N ARG A 422 -11.29 38.87 4.46
CA ARG A 422 -9.85 38.95 4.72
C ARG A 422 -9.56 38.97 6.22
N PRO A 423 -8.58 38.19 6.70
CA PRO A 423 -8.18 38.23 8.10
C PRO A 423 -7.47 39.55 8.42
N MET A 424 -7.97 40.24 9.44
CA MET A 424 -7.39 41.46 9.97
C MET A 424 -7.13 41.32 11.47
N CYS A 425 -6.05 41.93 11.94
CA CYS A 425 -5.68 41.96 13.35
C CYS A 425 -6.42 43.10 14.05
N ARG A 426 -7.03 42.81 15.20
CA ARG A 426 -7.65 43.78 16.11
C ARG A 426 -7.08 43.59 17.51
N ALA A 427 -6.61 44.67 18.12
CA ALA A 427 -6.13 44.66 19.51
C ALA A 427 -7.10 45.48 20.37
N GLY A 428 -7.86 44.81 21.25
CA GLY A 428 -8.84 45.49 22.12
C GLY A 428 -9.93 46.23 21.32
N SER A 429 -10.10 47.53 21.60
CA SER A 429 -11.08 48.41 20.94
C SER A 429 -10.57 49.08 19.66
N ASP A 430 -9.38 48.74 19.19
CA ASP A 430 -8.80 49.34 17.98
C ASP A 430 -9.60 48.96 16.72
N THR A 431 -9.52 49.80 15.68
CA THR A 431 -10.03 49.45 14.36
C THR A 431 -9.23 48.29 13.76
N PRO A 432 -9.86 47.31 13.09
CA PRO A 432 -9.15 46.21 12.44
C PRO A 432 -8.09 46.73 11.46
N ALA A 433 -6.88 46.21 11.56
CA ALA A 433 -5.74 46.54 10.70
C ALA A 433 -5.15 45.29 10.05
N GLU A 434 -4.48 45.43 8.91
CA GLU A 434 -3.85 44.26 8.23
C GLU A 434 -2.76 43.61 9.10
N ALA A 435 -2.11 44.39 9.98
CA ALA A 435 -1.07 43.90 10.85
C ALA A 435 -1.02 44.68 12.17
N ARG A 436 -0.51 44.01 13.21
CA ARG A 436 -0.14 44.62 14.47
C ARG A 436 1.36 44.91 14.48
N GLU A 437 1.72 46.17 14.70
CA GLU A 437 3.12 46.62 14.70
C GLU A 437 3.54 47.06 16.11
N TRP A 438 4.75 46.66 16.50
CA TRP A 438 5.41 47.15 17.71
C TRP A 438 6.77 47.74 17.36
N THR A 439 7.18 48.77 18.10
CA THR A 439 8.50 49.37 17.99
C THR A 439 9.18 49.37 19.35
N PHE A 440 10.39 48.80 19.41
CA PHE A 440 11.14 48.60 20.64
C PHE A 440 12.49 49.32 20.61
N LYS A 441 12.95 49.79 21.78
CA LYS A 441 14.26 50.42 21.94
C LYS A 441 15.40 49.40 22.06
N ALA A 442 15.08 48.21 22.58
CA ALA A 442 16.01 47.09 22.75
C ALA A 442 15.77 46.02 21.67
N PRO A 443 16.79 45.18 21.35
CA PRO A 443 16.63 44.08 20.42
C PRO A 443 15.75 42.98 20.99
N LEU A 444 15.17 42.20 20.09
CA LEU A 444 14.24 41.11 20.40
C LEU A 444 14.99 39.87 20.86
N ARG A 445 14.58 39.27 21.98
CA ARG A 445 15.16 38.03 22.51
C ARG A 445 14.33 36.81 22.11
N SER A 446 13.03 36.84 22.40
CA SER A 446 12.11 35.76 22.04
C SER A 446 10.69 36.28 21.79
N VAL A 447 9.92 35.53 21.00
CA VAL A 447 8.48 35.76 20.79
C VAL A 447 7.76 34.45 21.02
N GLU A 448 6.77 34.47 21.90
CA GLU A 448 5.87 33.36 22.18
C GLU A 448 4.49 33.70 21.62
N VAL A 449 3.97 32.87 20.72
CA VAL A 449 2.63 33.01 20.18
C VAL A 449 1.80 31.84 20.68
N THR A 450 0.73 32.13 21.41
CA THR A 450 -0.19 31.11 21.94
C THR A 450 -1.57 31.33 21.35
N THR A 451 -2.12 30.29 20.72
CA THR A 451 -3.52 30.30 20.26
C THR A 451 -4.45 30.09 21.45
N THR A 452 -5.42 30.98 21.63
CA THR A 452 -6.37 30.89 22.75
C THR A 452 -7.20 29.62 22.65
N GLY A 453 -7.21 28.81 23.71
CA GLY A 453 -7.86 27.49 23.74
C GLY A 453 -6.95 26.31 23.35
N SER A 454 -5.73 26.56 22.88
CA SER A 454 -4.69 25.54 22.66
C SER A 454 -3.65 25.58 23.78
N ARG A 455 -3.07 24.42 24.12
CA ARG A 455 -1.90 24.33 25.02
C ARG A 455 -0.57 24.46 24.29
N ASN A 456 -0.60 24.62 22.96
CA ASN A 456 0.58 24.64 22.12
C ASN A 456 1.09 26.09 21.93
N THR A 457 2.11 26.48 22.69
CA THR A 457 2.77 27.78 22.57
C THR A 457 3.97 27.67 21.62
N GLN A 458 3.96 28.46 20.55
CA GLN A 458 5.07 28.53 19.60
C GLN A 458 6.09 29.55 20.10
N ARG A 459 7.28 29.08 20.48
CA ARG A 459 8.38 29.95 20.94
C ARG A 459 9.42 30.11 19.85
N LEU A 460 9.54 31.33 19.33
CA LEU A 460 10.56 31.74 18.37
C LEU A 460 11.70 32.44 19.11
N GLN A 461 12.94 32.01 18.85
CA GLN A 461 14.16 32.58 19.42
C GLN A 461 15.19 32.82 18.31
N ALA A 462 16.39 33.27 18.69
CA ALA A 462 17.52 33.48 17.77
C ALA A 462 17.18 34.45 16.63
N PHE A 463 16.80 35.67 16.99
CA PHE A 463 16.64 36.78 16.05
C PHE A 463 18.00 37.43 15.79
N ASP A 464 18.36 37.59 14.52
CA ASP A 464 19.62 38.25 14.13
C ASP A 464 19.59 39.75 14.43
N ALA A 465 20.74 40.32 14.79
CA ALA A 465 20.89 41.74 15.09
C ALA A 465 20.83 42.65 13.85
N LYS A 466 20.89 42.08 12.64
CA LYS A 466 20.89 42.79 11.35
C LYS A 466 20.04 42.02 10.33
N GLY A 467 19.45 42.75 9.40
CA GLY A 467 18.65 42.18 8.31
C GLY A 467 17.20 41.94 8.71
N LYS A 468 16.30 42.14 7.74
CA LYS A 468 14.88 41.86 7.88
C LYS A 468 14.67 40.34 7.89
N GLN A 469 14.00 39.84 8.91
CA GLN A 469 13.74 38.42 9.13
C GLN A 469 12.24 38.15 9.03
N LEU A 470 11.89 37.05 8.38
CA LEU A 470 10.52 36.56 8.24
C LEU A 470 10.41 35.20 8.93
N ARG A 471 9.40 35.03 9.78
CA ARG A 471 9.05 33.78 10.46
C ARG A 471 7.58 33.48 10.23
N PHE A 472 7.27 32.25 9.84
CA PHE A 472 5.91 31.76 9.64
C PHE A 472 5.46 30.91 10.82
N ASP A 473 4.15 30.70 10.94
CA ASP A 473 3.55 29.83 11.96
C ASP A 473 4.10 28.38 11.89
N PRO A 474 4.95 27.96 12.85
CA PRO A 474 5.55 26.63 12.83
C PRO A 474 4.56 25.52 13.20
N ALA A 475 3.40 25.84 13.80
CA ALA A 475 2.38 24.83 14.11
C ALA A 475 1.66 24.32 12.85
N HIS A 476 1.63 25.15 11.79
CA HIS A 476 0.95 24.85 10.53
C HIS A 476 1.86 25.21 9.34
N PRO A 477 2.96 24.47 9.12
CA PRO A 477 3.94 24.84 8.11
C PRO A 477 3.39 24.78 6.67
N GLU A 478 2.43 23.88 6.42
CA GLU A 478 1.68 23.76 5.17
C GLU A 478 0.75 24.95 4.87
N ARG A 479 0.24 25.59 5.92
CA ARG A 479 -0.82 26.61 5.89
C ARG A 479 -0.60 27.60 7.05
N PRO A 480 0.46 28.42 7.00
CA PRO A 480 0.78 29.28 8.13
C PRO A 480 -0.33 30.29 8.34
N ARG A 481 -0.85 30.36 9.58
CA ARG A 481 -1.99 31.22 9.93
C ARG A 481 -1.58 32.66 10.24
N TRP A 482 -0.31 32.86 10.53
CA TRP A 482 0.27 34.16 10.80
C TRP A 482 1.73 34.20 10.32
N ARG A 483 2.21 35.41 10.11
CA ARG A 483 3.63 35.71 9.88
C ARG A 483 4.12 36.79 10.83
N LEU A 484 5.37 36.65 11.21
CA LEU A 484 6.13 37.65 11.96
C LEU A 484 7.25 38.19 11.08
N GLU A 485 7.26 39.51 10.93
CA GLU A 485 8.35 40.24 10.30
C GLU A 485 9.11 41.03 11.38
N TYR A 486 10.40 40.75 11.52
CA TYR A 486 11.29 41.47 12.42
C TYR A 486 12.32 42.28 11.62
N ALA A 487 12.35 43.59 11.83
CA ALA A 487 13.27 44.51 11.19
C ALA A 487 14.07 45.28 12.25
N PRO A 488 15.29 44.81 12.60
CA PRO A 488 16.15 45.51 13.55
C PRO A 488 16.69 46.80 12.93
N LYS A 489 16.43 47.94 13.60
CA LYS A 489 16.99 49.26 13.26
C LYS A 489 17.65 49.88 14.50
N ARG A 490 18.58 50.81 14.30
CA ARG A 490 19.29 51.51 15.38
C ARG A 490 18.29 52.26 16.29
N ASN A 491 18.11 51.78 17.52
CA ASN A 491 17.20 52.31 18.56
C ASN A 491 15.69 52.22 18.25
N ALA A 492 15.26 51.51 17.20
CA ALA A 492 13.86 51.40 16.81
C ALA A 492 13.59 50.04 16.11
N HIS A 493 13.74 48.95 16.86
CA HIS A 493 13.49 47.60 16.36
C HIS A 493 11.99 47.41 16.09
N GLN A 494 11.62 47.07 14.86
CA GLN A 494 10.23 46.90 14.47
C GLN A 494 9.86 45.42 14.42
N LEU A 495 8.72 45.07 15.00
CA LEU A 495 8.10 43.76 14.89
C LEU A 495 6.69 43.94 14.32
N ARG A 496 6.35 43.17 13.31
CA ARG A 496 5.04 43.19 12.67
C ARG A 496 4.44 41.78 12.68
N PHE A 497 3.28 41.63 13.28
CA PHE A 497 2.46 40.42 13.23
C PHE A 497 1.34 40.62 12.22
N GLU A 498 1.20 39.68 11.29
CA GLU A 498 0.15 39.72 10.28
C GLU A 498 -0.56 38.38 10.23
N ALA A 499 -1.89 38.44 10.28
CA ALA A 499 -2.75 37.29 10.08
C ALA A 499 -2.74 36.92 8.59
N MET A 500 -2.55 35.64 8.30
CA MET A 500 -2.46 35.14 6.93
C MET A 500 -3.79 34.55 6.49
N ASP A 501 -4.14 34.83 5.24
CA ASP A 501 -5.29 34.23 4.60
C ASP A 501 -4.93 32.86 4.03
N ILE A 502 -5.47 31.82 4.67
CA ILE A 502 -5.35 30.41 4.29
C ILE A 502 -6.58 29.94 3.49
N GLY A 503 -7.43 30.86 3.04
CA GLY A 503 -8.60 30.58 2.21
C GLY A 503 -8.23 29.86 0.91
N GLY A 504 -8.74 28.65 0.71
CA GLY A 504 -8.36 27.86 -0.44
C GLY A 504 -9.14 26.56 -0.58
N VAL A 505 -8.63 25.68 -1.43
CA VAL A 505 -9.22 24.38 -1.73
C VAL A 505 -8.19 23.29 -1.42
N GLU A 506 -8.65 22.21 -0.81
CA GLU A 506 -7.86 21.01 -0.57
C GLU A 506 -8.52 19.81 -1.24
N PHE A 507 -7.75 19.11 -2.06
CA PHE A 507 -8.10 17.80 -2.59
C PHE A 507 -7.47 16.74 -1.70
N GLU A 508 -8.28 15.83 -1.19
CA GLU A 508 -7.85 14.68 -0.40
C GLU A 508 -8.14 13.40 -1.17
N ILE A 509 -7.12 12.58 -1.38
CA ILE A 509 -7.23 11.31 -2.11
C ILE A 509 -6.74 10.19 -1.22
N ARG A 510 -7.53 9.13 -1.14
CA ARG A 510 -7.22 7.92 -0.36
C ARG A 510 -7.19 6.71 -1.28
N LEU A 511 -6.02 6.10 -1.45
CA LEU A 511 -5.83 4.89 -2.26
C LEU A 511 -5.45 3.71 -1.35
N PRO A 512 -6.04 2.51 -1.50
CA PRO A 512 -5.66 1.35 -0.72
C PRO A 512 -4.24 0.89 -1.07
N THR A 513 -3.40 0.62 -0.06
CA THR A 513 -2.08 0.03 -0.28
C THR A 513 -2.21 -1.39 -0.85
N ALA A 514 -1.14 -1.87 -1.50
CA ALA A 514 -1.04 -3.26 -1.95
C ALA A 514 -1.33 -4.24 -0.80
N ARG A 515 -0.77 -3.95 0.38
CA ARG A 515 -0.95 -4.76 1.60
C ARG A 515 -2.38 -4.77 2.13
N LEU A 516 -3.03 -3.61 2.22
CA LEU A 516 -4.43 -3.54 2.68
C LEU A 516 -5.38 -4.35 1.78
N ARG A 517 -5.11 -4.41 0.47
CA ARG A 517 -5.87 -5.24 -0.45
C ARG A 517 -5.72 -6.74 -0.16
N LEU A 518 -4.52 -7.18 0.24
CA LEU A 518 -4.29 -8.55 0.72
C LEU A 518 -5.11 -8.83 1.98
N GLU A 519 -4.93 -8.01 3.02
CA GLU A 519 -5.52 -8.25 4.35
C GLU A 519 -7.06 -8.22 4.31
N SER A 520 -7.65 -7.34 3.49
CA SER A 520 -9.10 -7.30 3.29
C SER A 520 -9.62 -8.57 2.58
N SER A 521 -8.82 -9.15 1.69
CA SER A 521 -9.12 -10.42 1.04
C SER A 521 -8.96 -11.59 2.02
N GLU A 522 -7.93 -11.57 2.86
CA GLU A 522 -7.66 -12.61 3.87
C GLU A 522 -8.71 -12.67 4.99
N LEU A 523 -9.14 -11.53 5.53
CA LEU A 523 -10.16 -11.48 6.58
C LEU A 523 -11.51 -12.04 6.11
N ALA A 524 -11.91 -11.74 4.87
CA ALA A 524 -13.10 -12.33 4.26
C ALA A 524 -12.98 -13.86 4.06
N GLN A 525 -11.75 -14.39 3.95
CA GLN A 525 -11.48 -15.81 3.79
C GLN A 525 -11.50 -16.58 5.12
N GLU A 526 -10.97 -16.00 6.20
CA GLU A 526 -10.98 -16.65 7.52
C GLU A 526 -12.42 -16.86 8.01
N GLU A 527 -13.30 -15.87 7.84
CA GLU A 527 -14.71 -15.97 8.23
C GLU A 527 -15.49 -17.05 7.46
N ASP A 528 -15.31 -17.13 6.12
CA ASP A 528 -16.00 -18.14 5.30
C ASP A 528 -15.43 -19.56 5.54
N PHE A 529 -14.12 -19.66 5.80
CA PHE A 529 -13.46 -20.92 6.10
C PHE A 529 -13.82 -21.48 7.48
N GLU A 530 -13.84 -20.65 8.53
CA GLU A 530 -14.30 -21.09 9.86
C GLU A 530 -15.75 -21.58 9.81
N ALA A 531 -16.61 -20.87 9.08
CA ALA A 531 -18.01 -21.29 8.88
C ALA A 531 -18.13 -22.61 8.09
N GLU A 532 -17.27 -22.87 7.10
CA GLU A 532 -17.26 -24.13 6.36
C GLU A 532 -16.71 -25.30 7.19
N VAL A 533 -15.66 -25.05 7.99
CA VAL A 533 -15.08 -26.01 8.93
C VAL A 533 -16.11 -26.41 9.98
N GLU A 534 -16.82 -25.45 10.58
CA GLU A 534 -17.85 -25.73 11.57
C GLU A 534 -18.96 -26.63 11.00
N ARG A 535 -19.41 -26.37 9.76
CA ARG A 535 -20.38 -27.24 9.05
C ARG A 535 -19.83 -28.63 8.75
N LEU A 536 -18.54 -28.76 8.45
CA LEU A 536 -17.91 -30.06 8.19
C LEU A 536 -17.75 -30.87 9.48
N ASP A 537 -17.35 -30.21 10.57
CA ASP A 537 -17.23 -30.80 11.91
C ASP A 537 -18.60 -31.27 12.43
N GLU A 538 -19.66 -30.50 12.22
CA GLU A 538 -21.04 -30.92 12.50
C GLU A 538 -21.43 -32.18 11.70
N ARG A 539 -21.09 -32.24 10.41
CA ARG A 539 -21.34 -33.42 9.57
C ARG A 539 -20.53 -34.63 10.02
N LEU A 540 -19.27 -34.44 10.41
CA LEU A 540 -18.40 -35.51 10.91
C LEU A 540 -18.88 -36.02 12.28
N ARG A 541 -19.31 -35.13 13.18
CA ARG A 541 -19.96 -35.51 14.46
C ARG A 541 -21.26 -36.28 14.23
N ALA A 542 -22.04 -35.91 13.22
CA ALA A 542 -23.26 -36.64 12.85
C ALA A 542 -23.00 -38.04 12.26
N HIS A 543 -21.79 -38.30 11.75
CA HIS A 543 -21.40 -39.58 11.14
C HIS A 543 -20.40 -40.39 11.99
N ALA A 544 -19.97 -39.88 13.15
CA ALA A 544 -19.13 -40.61 14.08
C ALA A 544 -19.96 -41.72 14.76
N PRO A 545 -19.63 -43.01 14.57
CA PRO A 545 -20.29 -44.08 15.31
C PRO A 545 -19.81 -44.02 16.77
N PHE A 546 -20.75 -43.71 17.67
CA PHE A 546 -20.76 -43.95 19.13
C PHE A 546 -19.41 -43.96 19.88
N ASP A 547 -19.28 -42.98 20.77
CA ASP A 547 -18.26 -42.86 21.82
C ASP A 547 -18.26 -44.10 22.76
N PRO A 548 -17.12 -44.80 22.98
CA PRO A 548 -17.06 -45.93 23.89
C PRO A 548 -16.83 -45.44 25.31
N ALA A 549 -17.90 -44.98 25.96
CA ALA A 549 -17.93 -44.75 27.40
C ALA A 549 -19.17 -45.43 28.02
N VAL A 550 -19.24 -46.75 27.90
CA VAL A 550 -19.93 -47.69 28.82
C VAL A 550 -19.13 -48.98 28.91
#